data_AF-A0A1J3JZJ9-F1
#
_entry.id   AF-A0A1J3JZJ9-F1
#
_cell.length_a   1.000
_cell.length_b   1.000
_cell.length_c   1.000
_cell.angle_alpha   90.00
_cell.angle_beta   90.00
_cell.angle_gamma   90.00
#
_symmetry.space_group_name_H-M   'P 1'
#
loop_
_entity.id
_entity.type
_entity.pdbx_description
1 polymer ?
#
loop_
_entity_poly.entity_id
_entity_poly.type
_entity_poly.pdbx_seq_one_letter_code
_entity_poly.pdbx_strand_id
1 'polypeptide(L)'
;MVLSEKSKFFTEKMKSRRENGVSQPHIVECDDVETYVETVVLMYCDDLKNKLIGENVVKVLALLKVSSAITFEEEIKSCLEYLEAIPWSEEEEQTWSTSTKDF
;
A
#
# COMPACT_ATOMS: atom_id res chain seq x y z
N MET A 1 -16.29 6.66 -6.62
CA MET A 1 -16.20 5.86 -5.38
C MET A 1 -14.76 5.91 -4.93
N VAL A 2 -14.49 6.15 -3.65
CA VAL A 2 -13.14 6.42 -3.12
C VAL A 2 -12.12 5.37 -3.59
N LEU A 3 -12.47 4.09 -3.55
CA LEU A 3 -11.57 2.99 -3.97
C LEU A 3 -11.06 3.12 -5.41
N SER A 4 -11.95 3.43 -6.38
CA SER A 4 -11.52 3.59 -7.78
C SER A 4 -10.72 4.88 -8.01
N GLU A 5 -11.00 5.91 -7.22
CA GLU A 5 -10.29 7.19 -7.31
C GLU A 5 -8.87 7.07 -6.78
N LYS A 6 -8.69 6.34 -5.67
CA LYS A 6 -7.43 6.18 -4.97
C LYS A 6 -6.55 5.05 -5.51
N SER A 7 -7.10 4.10 -6.27
CA SER A 7 -6.35 2.93 -6.74
C SER A 7 -6.71 2.51 -8.17
N LYS A 8 -5.66 2.32 -8.97
CA LYS A 8 -5.77 1.85 -10.36
C LYS A 8 -6.30 0.41 -10.42
N PHE A 9 -5.86 -0.45 -9.50
CA PHE A 9 -6.37 -1.82 -9.35
C PHE A 9 -7.90 -1.85 -9.25
N PHE A 10 -8.48 -1.05 -8.34
CA PHE A 10 -9.93 -1.00 -8.17
C PHE A 10 -10.63 -0.37 -9.38
N THR A 11 -10.03 0.62 -10.03
CA THR A 11 -10.54 1.18 -11.29
C THR A 11 -10.65 0.13 -12.39
N GLU A 12 -9.59 -0.65 -12.61
CA GLU A 12 -9.54 -1.67 -13.66
C GLU A 12 -10.53 -2.80 -13.37
N LYS A 13 -10.56 -3.30 -12.14
CA LYS A 13 -11.50 -4.35 -11.74
C LYS A 13 -12.96 -3.89 -11.81
N MET A 14 -13.27 -2.61 -11.58
CA MET A 14 -14.64 -2.10 -11.78
C MET A 14 -15.01 -1.95 -13.26
N LYS A 15 -14.07 -1.55 -14.12
CA LYS A 15 -14.28 -1.51 -15.58
C LYS A 15 -14.54 -2.92 -16.13
N SER A 16 -13.73 -3.89 -15.73
CA SER A 16 -13.87 -5.29 -16.14
C SER A 16 -15.23 -5.89 -15.73
N ARG A 17 -15.77 -5.55 -14.54
CA ARG A 17 -17.14 -5.96 -14.15
C ARG A 17 -18.20 -5.49 -15.15
N ARG A 18 -18.10 -4.24 -15.63
CA ARG A 18 -19.08 -3.66 -16.55
C ARG A 18 -19.02 -4.32 -17.93
N GLU A 19 -17.85 -4.73 -18.36
CA GLU A 19 -17.62 -5.33 -19.69
C GLU A 19 -17.98 -6.82 -19.70
N ASN A 20 -17.66 -7.55 -18.63
CA ASN A 20 -17.75 -9.01 -18.61
C ASN A 20 -18.97 -9.54 -17.84
N GLY A 21 -19.72 -8.70 -17.13
CA GLY A 21 -20.91 -9.08 -16.35
C GLY A 21 -20.63 -9.99 -15.13
N VAL A 22 -19.40 -10.43 -14.92
CA VAL A 22 -19.00 -11.32 -13.83
C VAL A 22 -18.54 -10.53 -12.62
N SER A 23 -19.16 -10.80 -11.49
CA SER A 23 -18.78 -10.29 -10.17
C SER A 23 -17.57 -11.03 -9.60
N GLN A 24 -16.38 -10.86 -10.18
CA GLN A 24 -15.15 -11.38 -9.57
C GLN A 24 -14.82 -10.63 -8.29
N PRO A 25 -14.30 -11.31 -7.24
CA PRO A 25 -13.82 -10.65 -6.03
C PRO A 25 -12.72 -9.63 -6.37
N HIS A 26 -12.82 -8.44 -5.76
CA HIS A 26 -11.86 -7.33 -5.92
C HIS A 26 -10.76 -7.43 -4.86
N ILE A 27 -10.30 -8.66 -4.63
CA ILE A 27 -9.38 -8.99 -3.53
C ILE A 27 -8.04 -9.30 -4.17
N VAL A 28 -6.97 -8.73 -3.60
CA VAL A 28 -5.60 -9.11 -3.92
C VAL A 28 -5.31 -10.42 -3.20
N GLU A 29 -4.58 -11.33 -3.85
CA GLU A 29 -3.99 -12.47 -3.15
C GLU A 29 -3.02 -11.93 -2.10
N CYS A 30 -3.48 -11.87 -0.85
CA CYS A 30 -2.79 -11.26 0.27
C CYS A 30 -2.84 -12.21 1.45
N ASP A 31 -1.66 -12.54 1.98
CA ASP A 31 -1.51 -13.44 3.13
C ASP A 31 -1.82 -12.73 4.47
N ASP A 32 -1.91 -11.40 4.44
CA ASP A 32 -2.17 -10.55 5.61
C ASP A 32 -3.45 -9.73 5.39
N VAL A 33 -4.57 -10.34 5.78
CA VAL A 33 -5.91 -9.76 5.63
C VAL A 33 -6.07 -8.51 6.51
N GLU A 34 -5.43 -8.46 7.67
CA GLU A 34 -5.54 -7.32 8.59
C GLU A 34 -4.89 -6.08 7.97
N THR A 35 -3.67 -6.23 7.45
CA THR A 35 -2.98 -5.15 6.72
C THR A 35 -3.77 -4.76 5.47
N TYR A 36 -4.35 -5.71 4.72
CA TYR A 36 -5.21 -5.37 3.57
C TYR A 36 -6.40 -4.48 3.94
N VAL A 37 -7.11 -4.83 5.02
CA VAL A 37 -8.24 -4.03 5.50
C VAL A 37 -7.77 -2.66 5.96
N GLU A 38 -6.65 -2.57 6.68
CA GLU A 38 -6.08 -1.31 7.13
C GLU A 38 -5.73 -0.38 5.96
N THR A 39 -5.04 -0.88 4.94
CA THR A 39 -4.75 -0.14 3.70
C THR A 39 -6.03 0.36 3.02
N VAL A 40 -7.08 -0.48 2.92
CA VAL A 40 -8.36 -0.06 2.35
C VAL A 40 -9.04 1.04 3.18
N VAL A 41 -8.90 1.00 4.52
CA VAL A 41 -9.39 2.07 5.40
C VAL A 41 -8.58 3.35 5.20
N LEU A 42 -7.26 3.25 5.02
CA LEU A 42 -6.37 4.39 4.76
C LEU A 42 -6.71 5.13 3.47
N MET A 43 -7.35 4.49 2.48
CA MET A 43 -7.86 5.19 1.28
C MET A 43 -8.88 6.31 1.59
N TYR A 44 -9.53 6.25 2.75
CA TYR A 44 -10.47 7.28 3.21
C TYR A 44 -9.81 8.30 4.15
N CYS A 45 -8.50 8.18 4.40
CA CYS A 45 -7.78 9.10 5.26
C CYS A 45 -7.25 10.29 4.46
N ASP A 46 -7.46 11.50 4.99
CA ASP A 46 -7.00 12.74 4.35
C ASP A 46 -5.52 13.05 4.61
N ASP A 47 -4.92 12.45 5.66
CA ASP A 47 -3.52 12.70 6.06
C ASP A 47 -2.81 11.39 6.41
N LEU A 48 -2.30 10.73 5.36
CA LEU A 48 -1.55 9.48 5.47
C LEU A 48 -0.22 9.67 6.19
N LYS A 49 0.46 10.80 5.99
CA LYS A 49 1.78 11.04 6.59
C LYS A 49 1.68 11.06 8.10
N ASN A 50 0.72 11.80 8.64
CA ASN A 50 0.49 11.86 10.07
C ASN A 50 0.08 10.51 10.67
N LYS A 51 -0.57 9.64 9.88
CA LYS A 51 -0.90 8.28 10.32
C LYS A 51 0.30 7.36 10.46
N LEU A 52 1.36 7.58 9.69
CA LEU A 52 2.57 6.76 9.73
C LEU A 52 3.54 7.18 10.85
N ILE A 53 3.40 8.39 11.39
CA ILE A 53 4.29 8.89 12.45
C ILE A 53 4.19 8.01 13.69
N GLY A 54 5.33 7.45 14.10
CA GLY A 54 5.44 6.61 15.30
C GLY A 54 5.03 5.16 15.09
N GLU A 55 4.68 4.77 13.86
CA GLU A 55 4.37 3.38 13.54
C GLU A 55 5.64 2.52 13.46
N ASN A 56 5.48 1.23 13.74
CA ASN A 56 6.59 0.29 13.63
C ASN A 56 6.99 0.08 12.16
N VAL A 57 8.30 0.02 11.89
CA VAL A 57 8.85 -0.20 10.54
C VAL A 57 8.28 -1.44 9.86
N VAL A 58 8.12 -2.54 10.58
CA VAL A 58 7.55 -3.80 10.05
C VAL A 58 6.12 -3.57 9.58
N LYS A 59 5.34 -2.78 10.33
CA LYS A 59 3.97 -2.40 9.94
C LYS A 59 3.98 -1.53 8.68
N VAL A 60 4.86 -0.52 8.61
CA VAL A 60 4.96 0.35 7.43
C VAL A 60 5.38 -0.43 6.19
N LEU A 61 6.28 -1.41 6.33
CA LEU A 61 6.65 -2.31 5.23
C LEU A 61 5.50 -3.23 4.80
N ALA A 62 4.69 -3.73 5.74
CA ALA A 62 3.49 -4.51 5.43
C ALA A 62 2.46 -3.66 4.66
N LEU A 63 2.18 -2.44 5.13
CA LEU A 63 1.31 -1.47 4.45
C LEU A 63 1.83 -1.13 3.05
N LEU A 64 3.13 -0.88 2.91
CA LEU A 64 3.77 -0.62 1.62
C LEU A 64 3.55 -1.79 0.64
N LYS A 65 3.75 -3.03 1.08
CA LYS A 65 3.57 -4.22 0.24
C LYS A 65 2.14 -4.33 -0.29
N VAL A 66 1.14 -4.15 0.59
CA VAL A 66 -0.27 -4.20 0.20
C VAL A 66 -0.63 -3.02 -0.72
N SER A 67 -0.19 -1.81 -0.36
CA SER A 67 -0.43 -0.59 -1.14
C SER A 67 0.09 -0.71 -2.56
N SER A 68 1.28 -1.28 -2.74
CA SER A 68 1.86 -1.59 -4.05
C SER A 68 0.99 -2.58 -4.83
N ALA A 69 0.50 -3.64 -4.18
CA ALA A 69 -0.32 -4.66 -4.83
C ALA A 69 -1.68 -4.14 -5.33
N ILE A 70 -2.28 -3.15 -4.64
CA ILE A 70 -3.50 -2.46 -5.09
C ILE A 70 -3.22 -1.14 -5.83
N THR A 71 -1.95 -0.80 -6.07
CA THR A 71 -1.57 0.45 -6.76
C THR A 71 -2.15 1.70 -6.10
N PHE A 72 -2.04 1.81 -4.78
CA PHE A 72 -2.42 2.99 -4.00
C PHE A 72 -1.22 3.95 -3.84
N GLU A 73 -0.98 4.76 -4.87
CA GLU A 73 0.26 5.54 -5.02
C GLU A 73 0.52 6.57 -3.90
N GLU A 74 -0.53 7.15 -3.32
CA GLU A 74 -0.38 8.13 -2.23
C GLU A 74 0.17 7.49 -0.94
N GLU A 75 -0.30 6.29 -0.57
CA GLU A 75 0.18 5.56 0.59
C GLU A 75 1.58 4.98 0.36
N ILE A 76 1.86 4.47 -0.86
CA ILE A 76 3.21 4.05 -1.26
C ILE A 76 4.20 5.19 -1.03
N LYS A 77 3.89 6.38 -1.55
CA LYS A 77 4.75 7.56 -1.39
C LYS A 77 4.94 7.93 0.07
N SER A 78 3.87 7.92 0.87
CA SER A 78 3.93 8.28 2.29
C SER A 78 4.75 7.27 3.09
N CYS A 79 4.64 5.97 2.79
CA CYS A 79 5.45 4.92 3.40
C CYS A 79 6.94 5.07 3.05
N LEU A 80 7.26 5.35 1.79
CA LEU A 80 8.65 5.56 1.36
C LEU A 80 9.26 6.79 2.03
N GLU A 81 8.55 7.92 2.06
CA GLU A 81 9.02 9.12 2.76
C GLU A 81 9.23 8.87 4.26
N TYR A 82 8.37 8.08 4.91
CA TYR A 82 8.54 7.68 6.30
C TYR A 82 9.80 6.84 6.50
N LEU A 83 9.98 5.81 5.66
CA LEU A 83 11.13 4.91 5.73
C LEU A 83 12.44 5.65 5.46
N GLU A 84 12.48 6.56 4.48
CA GLU A 84 13.66 7.38 4.16
C GLU A 84 14.06 8.32 5.32
N ALA A 85 13.11 8.74 6.15
CA ALA A 85 13.37 9.65 7.27
C ALA A 85 13.93 8.96 8.53
N ILE A 86 13.98 7.62 8.55
CA ILE A 86 14.52 6.86 9.68
C ILE A 86 16.05 6.97 9.70
N PRO A 87 16.67 7.20 10.87
CA PRO A 87 18.12 7.17 11.02
C PRO A 87 18.59 5.71 11.05
N TRP A 88 18.54 5.03 9.91
CA TRP A 88 19.06 3.68 9.74
C TRP A 88 20.53 3.63 10.14
N SER A 89 20.97 2.53 10.74
CA SER A 89 22.41 2.27 10.81
C SER A 89 22.95 1.95 9.41
N GLU A 90 24.24 2.21 9.16
CA GLU A 90 24.88 1.94 7.85
C GLU A 90 24.68 0.48 7.40
N GLU A 91 24.64 -0.47 8.33
CA GLU A 91 24.43 -1.90 8.04
C GLU A 91 22.98 -2.20 7.61
N GLU A 92 21.99 -1.57 8.24
CA GLU A 92 20.58 -1.68 7.85
C GLU A 92 20.33 -0.99 6.50
N GLU A 93 21.08 0.07 6.19
CA GLU A 93 20.91 0.86 4.97
C GLU A 93 21.17 0.04 3.68
N GLN A 94 22.22 -0.79 3.70
CA GLN A 94 22.54 -1.69 2.60
C GLN A 94 21.52 -2.83 2.41
N THR A 95 20.92 -3.32 3.50
CA THR A 95 19.95 -4.42 3.45
C THR A 95 18.59 -3.99 2.91
N TRP A 96 18.13 -2.78 3.23
CA TRP A 96 16.89 -2.26 2.64
C TRP A 96 17.10 -1.91 1.16
N SER A 97 18.23 -1.32 0.78
CA SER A 97 18.54 -0.92 -0.61
C SER A 97 18.60 -2.08 -1.60
N THR A 98 18.79 -3.29 -1.07
CA THR A 98 18.75 -4.53 -1.85
C THR A 98 17.33 -5.10 -1.90
N SER A 99 16.57 -5.08 -0.80
CA SER A 99 15.17 -5.57 -0.78
C SER A 99 14.17 -4.67 -1.52
N THR A 100 14.42 -3.35 -1.62
CA THR A 100 13.54 -2.43 -2.36
C THR A 100 13.69 -2.51 -3.87
N LYS A 101 14.70 -3.21 -4.40
CA LYS A 101 14.82 -3.48 -5.85
C LYS A 101 13.85 -4.55 -6.35
N ASP A 102 13.24 -5.30 -5.44
CA ASP A 102 12.32 -6.40 -5.76
C ASP A 102 10.83 -5.98 -5.70
N PHE A 103 10.55 -4.69 -5.45
CA PHE A 103 9.22 -4.08 -5.51
C PHE A 103 8.94 -3.39 -6.84
#